data_AF-A0A2T4J413-F1
#
_entry.id   AF-A0A2T4J413-F1
#
_cell.length_a   1.000
_cell.length_b   1.000
_cell.length_c   1.000
_cell.angle_alpha   90.00
_cell.angle_beta   90.00
_cell.angle_gamma   90.00
#
_symmetry.space_group_name_H-M   'P 1'
#
loop_
_entity.id
_entity.type
_entity.pdbx_description
1 polymer ?
#
loop_
_entity_poly.entity_id
_entity_poly.type
_entity_poly.pdbx_seq_one_letter_code
_entity_poly.pdbx_strand_id
1 'polypeptide(L)'
;DLTRTEALVLTVIAYMQPVTRGAIARLTGREVSRDLIARLHRQGLITRGPRSPEPGAPHTYVTTPGFLALFGLDTLRDLPDIEALEDAGLLQPGSDGVILPVAGEGGA
;
A
#
# COMPACT_ATOMS: atom_id res chain seq x y z
N ASP A 1 -4.33 11.57 9.80
CA ASP A 1 -2.95 11.10 9.69
C ASP A 1 -2.91 9.58 9.55
N LEU A 2 -2.03 9.05 8.70
CA LEU A 2 -1.85 7.62 8.48
C LEU A 2 -0.69 7.11 9.33
N THR A 3 -0.89 6.03 10.07
CA THR A 3 0.24 5.39 10.76
C THR A 3 1.21 4.76 9.75
N ARG A 4 2.47 4.56 10.15
CA ARG A 4 3.48 3.89 9.29
C ARG A 4 2.99 2.55 8.74
N THR A 5 2.30 1.76 9.56
CA THR A 5 1.74 0.46 9.15
C THR A 5 0.62 0.63 8.13
N GLU A 6 -0.24 1.63 8.29
CA GLU A 6 -1.32 1.91 7.34
C GLU A 6 -0.77 2.36 5.98
N ALA A 7 0.21 3.26 5.99
CA ALA A 7 0.91 3.68 4.78
C ALA A 7 1.55 2.48 4.07
N LEU A 8 2.27 1.61 4.79
CA LEU A 8 2.88 0.41 4.22
C LEU A 8 1.85 -0.53 3.59
N VAL A 9 0.73 -0.78 4.28
CA VAL A 9 -0.36 -1.63 3.76
C VAL A 9 -0.98 -1.01 2.50
N LEU A 10 -1.24 0.30 2.50
CA LEU A 10 -1.77 1.00 1.34
C LEU A 10 -0.81 0.94 0.15
N THR A 11 0.50 1.12 0.37
CA THR A 11 1.52 0.96 -0.66
C THR A 11 1.45 -0.44 -1.26
N VAL A 12 1.45 -1.51 -0.45
CA VAL A 12 1.37 -2.87 -0.98
C VAL A 12 0.09 -3.08 -1.81
N ILE A 13 -1.05 -2.56 -1.36
CA ILE A 13 -2.29 -2.66 -2.13
C ILE A 13 -2.19 -1.89 -3.46
N ALA A 14 -1.66 -0.67 -3.45
CA ALA A 14 -1.56 0.17 -4.64
C ALA A 14 -0.72 -0.48 -5.76
N TYR A 15 0.43 -1.06 -5.41
CA TYR A 15 1.34 -1.69 -6.37
C TYR A 15 0.96 -3.14 -6.73
N MET A 16 0.31 -3.88 -5.84
CA MET A 16 0.09 -5.33 -6.02
C MET A 16 -1.38 -5.70 -6.24
N GLN A 17 -2.29 -4.74 -6.33
CA GLN A 17 -3.71 -5.01 -6.50
C GLN A 17 -4.02 -5.81 -7.79
N PRO A 18 -4.99 -6.74 -7.75
CA PRO A 18 -5.77 -7.15 -6.58
C PRO A 18 -5.00 -8.06 -5.62
N VAL A 19 -4.92 -7.72 -4.33
CA VAL A 19 -4.10 -8.44 -3.34
C VAL A 19 -4.87 -8.92 -2.11
N THR A 20 -4.57 -10.11 -1.57
CA THR A 20 -5.23 -10.66 -0.37
C THR A 20 -4.58 -10.15 0.92
N ARG A 21 -5.32 -10.13 2.04
CA ARG A 21 -4.75 -9.78 3.36
C ARG A 21 -3.54 -10.66 3.72
N GLY A 22 -3.61 -11.96 3.37
CA GLY A 22 -2.52 -12.90 3.63
C GLY A 22 -1.26 -12.55 2.82
N ALA A 23 -1.42 -12.19 1.55
CA ALA A 23 -0.32 -11.74 0.71
C ALA A 23 0.30 -10.43 1.22
N ILE A 24 -0.52 -9.46 1.65
CA ILE A 24 -0.01 -8.21 2.26
C ILE A 24 0.85 -8.52 3.50
N ALA A 25 0.36 -9.39 4.39
CA ALA A 25 1.11 -9.77 5.59
C ALA A 25 2.46 -10.43 5.25
N ARG A 26 2.47 -11.30 4.24
CA ARG A 26 3.70 -11.95 3.76
C ARG A 26 4.69 -10.96 3.16
N LEU A 27 4.23 -10.04 2.31
CA LEU A 27 5.08 -9.05 1.64
C LEU A 27 5.65 -8.01 2.61
N THR A 28 4.88 -7.64 3.63
CA THR A 28 5.31 -6.65 4.63
C THR A 28 6.09 -7.24 5.80
N GLY A 29 6.16 -8.58 5.91
CA GLY A 29 6.76 -9.26 7.06
C GLY A 29 6.06 -8.96 8.39
N ARG A 30 4.80 -8.50 8.35
CA ARG A 30 4.05 -8.00 9.51
C ARG A 30 2.65 -8.60 9.53
N GLU A 31 2.11 -8.78 10.73
CA GLU A 31 0.70 -9.16 10.86
C GLU A 31 -0.21 -8.00 10.45
N VAL A 32 -1.18 -8.29 9.58
CA VAL A 32 -2.21 -7.33 9.15
C VAL A 32 -3.54 -7.74 9.75
N SER A 33 -4.02 -6.98 10.73
CA SER A 33 -5.29 -7.25 11.41
C SER A 33 -6.50 -6.96 10.52
N ARG A 34 -7.65 -7.58 10.83
CA ARG A 34 -8.91 -7.29 10.13
C ARG A 34 -9.39 -5.87 10.41
N ASP A 35 -9.16 -5.36 11.61
CA ASP A 35 -9.54 -4.01 12.01
C ASP A 35 -8.80 -2.93 11.23
N LEU A 36 -7.51 -3.14 10.92
CA LEU A 36 -6.73 -2.24 10.07
C LEU A 36 -7.36 -2.16 8.67
N ILE A 37 -7.62 -3.31 8.05
CA ILE A 37 -8.29 -3.36 6.74
C ILE A 37 -9.67 -2.69 6.79
N ALA A 38 -10.45 -2.98 7.83
CA ALA A 38 -11.77 -2.38 8.01
C ALA A 38 -11.69 -0.85 8.19
N ARG A 39 -10.67 -0.34 8.88
CA ARG A 39 -10.43 1.10 9.04
C ARG A 39 -10.10 1.76 7.70
N LEU A 40 -9.15 1.21 6.93
CA LEU A 40 -8.80 1.73 5.61
C LEU A 40 -10.00 1.72 4.65
N HIS A 41 -10.84 0.68 4.72
CA HIS A 41 -12.09 0.59 3.97
C HIS A 41 -13.11 1.65 4.41
N ARG A 42 -13.30 1.87 5.72
CA ARG A 42 -14.20 2.93 6.23
C ARG A 42 -13.75 4.33 5.86
N GLN A 43 -12.43 4.57 5.78
CA GLN A 43 -11.85 5.81 5.28
C GLN A 43 -12.01 5.97 3.76
N GLY A 44 -12.53 4.95 3.07
CA GLY A 44 -12.75 4.98 1.65
C GLY A 44 -11.46 4.94 0.83
N LEU A 45 -10.35 4.44 1.38
CA LEU A 45 -9.06 4.34 0.68
C LEU A 45 -8.89 3.02 -0.09
N ILE A 46 -9.58 1.97 0.36
CA ILE A 46 -9.57 0.66 -0.28
C ILE A 46 -10.99 0.10 -0.37
N THR A 47 -11.21 -0.80 -1.33
CA THR A 47 -12.45 -1.59 -1.45
C THR A 47 -12.13 -3.04 -1.75
N ARG A 48 -13.15 -3.90 -1.76
CA ARG A 48 -13.02 -5.31 -2.14
C ARG A 48 -12.83 -5.43 -3.64
N GLY A 49 -11.81 -6.18 -4.04
CA GLY A 49 -11.59 -6.59 -5.43
C GLY A 49 -12.26 -7.94 -5.74
N PRO A 50 -11.94 -8.53 -6.91
CA PRO A 50 -12.36 -9.89 -7.26
C PRO A 50 -11.85 -10.92 -6.23
N ARG A 51 -12.52 -12.07 -6.11
CA ARG A 51 -12.00 -13.14 -5.24
C ARG A 51 -10.69 -13.69 -5.80
N SER A 52 -9.75 -14.02 -4.91
CA SER A 52 -8.51 -14.68 -5.29
C SER A 52 -8.82 -16.07 -5.89
N PRO A 53 -8.08 -16.51 -6.92
CA PRO A 53 -8.21 -17.86 -7.47
C PRO A 53 -7.63 -18.95 -6.54
N GLU A 54 -6.97 -18.56 -5.44
CA GLU A 54 -6.41 -19.48 -4.45
C GLU A 54 -7.50 -20.29 -3.71
N PRO A 55 -7.17 -21.49 -3.19
CA PRO A 55 -8.08 -22.28 -2.36
C PRO A 55 -8.70 -21.47 -1.22
N GLY A 56 -10.01 -21.57 -1.06
CA GLY A 56 -10.78 -20.80 -0.08
C GLY A 56 -11.22 -19.41 -0.58
N ALA A 57 -10.85 -19.03 -1.81
CA ALA A 57 -11.29 -17.82 -2.49
C ALA A 57 -11.29 -16.57 -1.60
N PRO A 58 -10.16 -16.23 -0.94
CA PRO A 58 -10.11 -15.09 -0.03
C PRO A 58 -10.43 -13.77 -0.76
N HIS A 59 -10.94 -12.80 0.00
CA HIS A 59 -11.14 -11.44 -0.52
C HIS A 59 -9.81 -10.82 -0.90
N THR A 60 -9.77 -10.15 -2.06
CA THR A 60 -8.70 -9.22 -2.43
C THR A 60 -9.13 -7.78 -2.14
N TYR A 61 -8.14 -6.89 -2.15
CA TYR A 61 -8.32 -5.47 -1.94
C TYR A 61 -7.69 -4.70 -3.09
N VAL A 62 -8.33 -3.58 -3.42
CA VAL A 62 -7.93 -2.62 -4.46
C VAL A 62 -8.06 -1.19 -3.91
N THR A 63 -7.30 -0.25 -4.45
CA THR A 63 -7.41 1.17 -4.11
C THR A 63 -8.66 1.80 -4.70
N THR A 64 -9.09 2.92 -4.13
CA THR A 64 -10.26 3.70 -4.58
C THR A 64 -9.83 5.06 -5.13
N PRO A 65 -10.76 5.85 -5.70
CA PRO A 65 -10.50 7.27 -5.98
C PRO A 65 -10.15 8.08 -4.72
N GLY A 66 -10.62 7.67 -3.54
CA GLY A 66 -10.25 8.31 -2.27
C GLY A 66 -8.77 8.16 -1.93
N PHE A 67 -8.15 7.04 -2.31
CA PHE A 67 -6.69 6.87 -2.23
C PHE A 67 -5.99 7.87 -3.15
N LEU A 68 -6.40 7.96 -4.42
CA LEU A 68 -5.79 8.88 -5.39
C LEU A 68 -5.85 10.34 -4.90
N ALA A 69 -7.01 10.76 -4.40
CA ALA A 69 -7.19 12.10 -3.83
C ALA A 69 -6.32 12.35 -2.60
N LEU A 70 -6.14 11.36 -1.72
CA LEU A 70 -5.30 11.49 -0.52
C LEU A 70 -3.82 11.67 -0.89
N PHE A 71 -3.35 10.99 -1.94
CA PHE A 71 -1.96 11.02 -2.38
C PHE A 71 -1.68 12.06 -3.50
N GLY A 72 -2.70 12.81 -3.92
CA GLY A 72 -2.56 13.82 -4.97
C GLY A 72 -2.25 13.24 -6.35
N LEU A 73 -2.77 12.05 -6.64
CA LEU A 73 -2.59 11.35 -7.92
C LEU A 73 -3.84 11.50 -8.77
N ASP A 74 -3.69 11.63 -10.09
CA ASP A 74 -4.82 11.58 -11.02
C ASP A 74 -5.16 10.13 -11.37
N THR A 75 -4.12 9.29 -11.48
CA THR A 75 -4.23 7.88 -11.84
C THR A 75 -3.22 7.02 -11.08
N LEU A 76 -3.43 5.70 -11.09
CA LEU A 76 -2.44 4.76 -10.54
C LEU A 76 -1.13 4.71 -11.35
N ARG A 77 -1.10 5.24 -12.57
CA ARG A 77 0.13 5.34 -13.38
C ARG A 77 1.07 6.44 -12.90
N ASP A 78 0.57 7.33 -12.04
CA ASP A 78 1.36 8.39 -11.41
C ASP A 78 2.09 7.85 -10.18
N LEU A 79 1.86 6.59 -9.80
CA LEU A 79 2.69 5.92 -8.80
C LEU A 79 4.12 5.78 -9.35
N PRO A 80 5.14 6.11 -8.55
CA PRO A 80 6.51 6.00 -9.00
C PRO A 80 6.89 4.54 -9.28
N ASP A 81 7.41 4.27 -10.48
CA ASP A 81 8.01 2.99 -10.81
C ASP A 81 9.29 2.74 -9.99
N ILE A 82 9.77 1.49 -10.00
CA ILE A 82 10.95 1.07 -9.24
C ILE A 82 12.16 1.96 -9.58
N GLU A 83 12.39 2.25 -10.85
CA GLU A 83 13.48 3.14 -11.31
C GLU A 83 13.34 4.56 -10.73
N ALA A 84 12.12 5.10 -10.65
CA ALA A 84 11.85 6.41 -10.05
C ALA A 84 12.04 6.39 -8.52
N LEU A 85 11.77 5.26 -7.88
CA LEU A 85 12.02 5.05 -6.45
C LEU A 85 13.53 4.94 -6.15
N GLU A 86 14.31 4.35 -7.05
CA GLU A 86 15.78 4.30 -6.97
C GLU A 86 16.40 5.69 -7.19
N ASP A 87 15.96 6.42 -8.22
CA ASP A 87 16.43 7.78 -8.51
C ASP A 87 16.11 8.77 -7.38
N ALA A 88 14.93 8.62 -6.76
CA ALA A 88 14.54 9.38 -5.57
C ALA A 88 15.27 8.94 -4.28
N GLY A 89 16.14 7.92 -4.34
CA GLY A 89 16.91 7.41 -3.21
C GLY A 89 16.09 6.64 -2.17
N LEU A 90 14.85 6.24 -2.50
CA LEU A 90 13.90 5.54 -1.63
C LEU A 90 14.08 4.02 -1.66
N LEU A 91 14.74 3.52 -2.70
CA LEU A 91 15.26 2.17 -2.80
C LEU A 91 16.78 2.23 -2.93
N GLN A 92 17.47 1.55 -2.01
CA GLN A 92 18.92 1.36 -2.07
C GLN A 92 19.18 -0.11 -2.47
N PRO A 93 19.90 -0.37 -3.58
CA PRO A 93 20.25 -1.73 -3.95
C PRO A 93 21.19 -2.33 -2.89
N GLY A 94 20.73 -3.36 -2.18
CA GLY A 94 21.53 -4.09 -1.18
C GLY A 94 21.10 -3.94 0.29
N SER A 95 20.00 -3.24 0.58
CA SER A 95 19.38 -3.24 1.91
C SER A 95 18.03 -3.95 1.89
N ASP A 96 17.84 -4.94 2.78
CA ASP A 96 16.60 -5.70 3.02
C ASP A 96 15.42 -4.86 3.55
N GLY A 97 15.10 -3.72 2.92
CA GLY A 97 13.99 -2.88 3.35
C GLY A 97 13.73 -1.67 2.46
N VAL A 98 12.46 -1.52 2.06
CA VAL A 98 11.92 -0.31 1.42
C VAL A 98 11.94 0.82 2.46
N ILE A 99 12.69 1.90 2.19
CA ILE A 99 12.66 3.13 3.01
C ILE A 99 11.67 4.08 2.34
N LEU A 100 10.39 3.99 2.74
CA LEU A 100 9.41 5.00 2.36
C LEU A 100 9.74 6.31 3.09
N PRO A 101 9.86 7.45 2.38
CA PRO A 101 9.98 8.74 3.03
C PRO A 101 8.62 9.02 3.66
N VAL A 102 8.56 8.99 4.99
CA VAL A 102 7.40 9.53 5.70
C VAL A 102 7.39 11.03 5.41
N ALA A 103 6.40 11.46 4.63
CA ALA A 103 6.18 12.87 4.36
C ALA A 103 5.95 13.60 5.70
N GLY A 104 6.96 14.34 6.14
CA GLY A 104 6.85 15.26 7.27
C GLY A 104 7.97 15.17 8.30
N GLU A 105 9.20 15.55 7.94
CA GLU A 105 10.13 16.21 8.86
C GLU A 105 10.91 17.30 8.09
N GLY A 106 10.21 18.39 7.79
CA GLY A 106 10.83 19.68 7.47
C GLY A 106 10.72 20.57 8.70
N GLY A 107 11.81 20.71 9.43
CA GLY A 107 11.87 21.55 10.63
C GLY A 107 13.31 21.96 10.95
N ALA A 108 13.79 22.97 10.25
CA ALA A 108 14.85 23.87 10.70
C ALA A 108 14.35 25.31 10.51
#